data_AF-A0A7X0HA97-F1
#
_entry.id   AF-A0A7X0HA97-F1
#
_cell.length_a   1.000
_cell.length_b   1.000
_cell.length_c   1.000
_cell.angle_alpha   90.00
_cell.angle_beta   90.00
_cell.angle_gamma   90.00
#
_symmetry.space_group_name_H-M   'P 1'
#
loop_
_entity.id
_entity.type
_entity.pdbx_description
1 polymer ?
#
loop_
_entity_poly.entity_id
_entity_poly.type
_entity_poly.pdbx_seq_one_letter_code
_entity_poly.pdbx_strand_id
1 'polypeptide(L)'
;MFAAGQSRAEQVVAGRGVEAFFRDGRLTSVPRKPGRREELLAHLTRTLFTEGRPYTEREVNDTIRTVHEDCSALRRHLVEGGFLARTKDGSSYHRVR
;
A
#
# COMPACT_ATOMS: atom_id res chain seq x y z
N MET A 1 38.49 31.26 -7.34
CA MET A 1 39.07 29.96 -7.74
C MET A 1 38.08 28.89 -7.32
N PHE A 2 37.43 28.26 -8.30
CA PHE A 2 36.29 27.36 -8.12
C PHE A 2 36.71 25.93 -7.81
N ALA A 3 35.75 25.19 -7.24
CA ALA A 3 35.55 23.73 -7.26
C ALA A 3 36.21 22.90 -6.13
N ALA A 4 35.35 22.38 -5.25
CA ALA A 4 34.97 20.97 -5.19
C ALA A 4 33.74 20.90 -4.27
N GLY A 5 32.55 20.54 -4.74
CA GLY A 5 32.29 19.21 -5.26
C GLY A 5 31.63 18.37 -4.16
N GLN A 6 30.48 18.80 -3.64
CA GLN A 6 29.52 17.87 -3.06
C GLN A 6 28.35 17.74 -4.02
N SER A 7 28.39 16.60 -4.69
CA SER A 7 27.57 16.23 -5.82
C SER A 7 26.08 16.28 -5.49
N ARG A 8 25.42 17.17 -6.21
CA ARG A 8 24.02 17.15 -6.63
C ARG A 8 23.69 15.82 -7.34
N ALA A 9 23.67 14.71 -6.58
CA ALA A 9 23.38 13.36 -7.08
C ALA A 9 22.29 12.65 -6.28
N GLU A 10 21.59 13.36 -5.38
CA GLU A 10 20.39 12.84 -4.69
C GLU A 10 19.12 12.94 -5.58
N GLN A 11 19.27 13.34 -6.83
CA GLN A 11 18.20 13.70 -7.75
C GLN A 11 18.21 12.81 -9.00
N VAL A 12 18.26 11.48 -8.85
CA VAL A 12 17.92 10.52 -9.92
C VAL A 12 17.40 9.18 -9.35
N VAL A 13 16.17 9.14 -8.84
CA VAL A 13 15.41 7.88 -8.84
C VAL A 13 13.99 8.12 -9.36
N ALA A 14 13.89 8.21 -10.68
CA ALA A 14 12.62 8.07 -11.36
C ALA A 14 12.10 6.63 -11.15
N GLY A 15 11.17 6.44 -10.23
CA GLY A 15 10.06 5.48 -10.30
C GLY A 15 10.38 3.99 -10.52
N ARG A 16 11.23 3.38 -9.69
CA ARG A 16 11.55 1.94 -9.79
C ARG A 16 10.74 1.01 -8.87
N GLY A 17 9.97 1.53 -7.92
CA GLY A 17 9.16 0.74 -6.99
C GLY A 17 7.80 1.35 -6.69
N VAL A 18 7.02 0.68 -5.84
CA VAL A 18 5.69 1.13 -5.39
C VAL A 18 5.74 2.48 -4.65
N GLU A 19 6.92 2.88 -4.16
CA GLU A 19 7.19 4.16 -3.50
C GLU A 19 6.78 5.36 -4.35
N ALA A 20 6.83 5.23 -5.68
CA ALA A 20 6.39 6.29 -6.61
C ALA A 20 4.89 6.63 -6.49
N PHE A 21 4.09 5.75 -5.88
CA PHE A 21 2.67 5.99 -5.62
C PHE A 21 2.42 6.69 -4.28
N PHE A 22 3.46 6.87 -3.45
CA PHE A 22 3.34 7.49 -2.14
C PHE A 22 3.93 8.90 -2.13
N ARG A 23 3.30 9.78 -1.36
CA ARG A 23 3.81 11.12 -1.05
C ARG A 23 3.50 11.40 0.42
N ASP A 24 4.53 11.77 1.19
CA ASP A 24 4.40 12.03 2.63
C ASP A 24 3.72 10.85 3.39
N GLY A 25 4.04 9.61 3.00
CA GLY A 25 3.48 8.39 3.60
C GLY A 25 2.05 8.05 3.16
N ARG A 26 1.42 8.88 2.32
CA ARG A 26 0.07 8.63 1.79
C ARG A 26 0.10 8.13 0.37
N LEU A 27 -0.76 7.16 0.09
CA LEU A 27 -1.01 6.67 -1.26
C LEU A 27 -1.74 7.76 -2.05
N THR A 28 -1.10 8.24 -3.12
CA THR A 28 -1.63 9.32 -3.97
C THR A 28 -2.30 8.81 -5.24
N SER A 29 -1.93 7.61 -5.69
CA SER A 29 -2.48 7.04 -6.91
C SER A 29 -2.41 5.53 -6.91
N VAL A 30 -3.55 4.88 -7.22
CA VAL A 30 -3.59 3.45 -7.51
C VAL A 30 -3.26 3.25 -8.99
N PRO A 31 -2.19 2.52 -9.34
CA PRO A 31 -1.81 2.29 -10.73
C PRO A 31 -2.88 1.50 -11.48
N ARG A 32 -3.09 1.87 -12.75
CA ARG A 32 -4.04 1.19 -13.65
C ARG A 32 -3.50 -0.12 -14.23
N LYS A 33 -2.17 -0.25 -14.34
CA LYS A 33 -1.53 -1.47 -14.86
C LYS A 33 -1.67 -2.59 -13.84
N PRO A 34 -2.21 -3.77 -14.20
CA PRO A 34 -2.52 -4.83 -13.24
C PRO A 34 -1.29 -5.32 -12.48
N GLY A 35 -0.14 -5.51 -13.14
CA GLY A 35 1.09 -5.93 -12.47
C GLY A 35 1.56 -4.94 -11.40
N ARG A 36 1.60 -3.64 -11.72
CA ARG A 36 1.98 -2.61 -10.72
C ARG A 36 0.96 -2.47 -9.60
N ARG A 37 -0.32 -2.69 -9.90
CA ARG A 37 -1.37 -2.69 -8.88
C ARG A 37 -1.22 -3.88 -7.95
N GLU A 38 -0.87 -5.05 -8.47
CA GLU A 38 -0.57 -6.22 -7.64
C GLU A 38 0.64 -5.95 -6.73
N GLU A 39 1.73 -5.40 -7.26
CA GLU A 39 2.90 -5.02 -6.46
C GLU A 39 2.55 -4.02 -5.36
N LEU A 40 1.75 -3.00 -5.67
CA LEU A 40 1.28 -2.02 -4.69
C LEU A 40 0.44 -2.68 -3.59
N LEU A 41 -0.55 -3.49 -3.97
CA LEU A 41 -1.42 -4.15 -3.01
C LEU A 41 -0.65 -5.14 -2.13
N ALA A 42 0.33 -5.86 -2.69
CA ALA A 42 1.22 -6.74 -1.95
C ALA A 42 2.05 -5.96 -0.93
N HIS A 43 2.61 -4.81 -1.33
CA HIS A 43 3.35 -3.94 -0.42
C HIS A 43 2.46 -3.42 0.71
N LEU A 44 1.30 -2.87 0.39
CA LEU A 44 0.34 -2.39 1.38
C LEU A 44 -0.04 -3.49 2.36
N THR A 45 -0.28 -4.71 1.87
CA THR A 45 -0.67 -5.83 2.72
C THR A 45 0.40 -6.19 3.73
N ARG A 46 1.66 -6.27 3.30
CA ARG A 46 2.81 -6.54 4.18
C ARG A 46 3.07 -5.42 5.20
N THR A 47 2.88 -4.17 4.78
CA THR A 47 3.15 -3.01 5.63
C THR A 47 2.04 -2.79 6.67
N LEU A 48 0.79 -3.04 6.30
CA LEU A 48 -0.38 -2.70 7.11
C LEU A 48 -0.90 -3.88 7.95
N PHE A 49 -0.69 -5.13 7.52
CA PHE A 49 -1.32 -6.29 8.12
C PHE A 49 -0.29 -7.38 8.49
N THR A 50 -0.30 -7.76 9.76
CA THR A 50 0.42 -8.91 10.30
C THR A 50 -0.23 -10.23 9.90
N GLU A 51 0.60 -11.21 9.52
CA GLU A 51 0.18 -12.58 9.21
C GLU A 51 -0.36 -13.31 10.44
N GLY A 52 -1.35 -14.18 10.26
CA GLY A 52 -1.98 -14.95 11.33
C GLY A 52 -2.86 -14.15 12.30
N ARG A 53 -2.88 -12.81 12.21
CA ARG A 53 -3.76 -11.95 13.01
C ARG A 53 -5.11 -11.73 12.31
N PRO A 54 -6.25 -12.03 12.95
CA PRO A 54 -7.55 -11.58 12.47
C PRO A 54 -7.76 -10.09 12.79
N TYR A 55 -8.43 -9.38 11.89
CA TYR A 55 -8.80 -7.97 12.02
C TYR A 55 -10.31 -7.82 11.88
N THR A 56 -10.91 -6.95 12.66
CA THR A 56 -12.30 -6.51 12.43
C THR A 56 -12.38 -5.57 11.23
N GLU A 57 -13.56 -5.39 10.64
CA GLU A 57 -13.74 -4.39 9.57
C GLU A 57 -13.31 -2.99 10.02
N ARG A 58 -13.59 -2.63 11.28
CA ARG A 58 -13.22 -1.33 11.85
C ARG A 58 -11.71 -1.16 11.90
N GLU A 59 -10.97 -2.17 12.35
CA GLU A 59 -9.50 -2.13 12.36
C GLU A 59 -8.93 -2.05 10.95
N VAL A 60 -9.46 -2.83 10.00
CA VAL A 60 -9.02 -2.74 8.59
C VAL A 60 -9.24 -1.34 8.04
N ASN A 61 -10.41 -0.75 8.28
CA ASN A 61 -10.71 0.61 7.82
C ASN A 61 -9.80 1.65 8.45
N ASP A 62 -9.52 1.54 9.75
CA ASP A 62 -8.63 2.46 10.46
C ASP A 62 -7.19 2.35 9.98
N THR A 63 -6.67 1.13 9.86
CA THR A 63 -5.34 0.85 9.32
C THR A 63 -5.19 1.41 7.91
N ILE A 64 -6.16 1.20 7.02
CA ILE A 64 -6.10 1.73 5.66
C ILE A 64 -6.15 3.28 5.65
N ARG A 65 -6.94 3.88 6.54
CA ARG A 65 -7.07 5.35 6.63
C ARG A 65 -5.75 6.05 6.93
N THR A 66 -4.78 5.35 7.51
CA THR A 66 -3.41 5.88 7.71
C THR A 66 -2.70 6.20 6.40
N VAL A 67 -3.02 5.48 5.32
CA VAL A 67 -2.36 5.62 4.01
C VAL A 67 -3.27 6.15 2.91
N HIS A 68 -4.60 5.97 3.00
CA HIS A 68 -5.54 6.41 1.95
C HIS A 68 -6.92 6.72 2.54
N GLU A 69 -7.53 7.82 2.09
CA GLU A 69 -8.85 8.27 2.59
C GLU A 69 -9.99 7.32 2.20
N ASP A 70 -9.95 6.79 0.97
CA ASP A 70 -10.93 5.82 0.49
C ASP A 70 -10.59 4.40 0.97
N CYS A 71 -10.87 4.15 2.25
CA CYS A 71 -10.60 2.84 2.84
C CYS A 71 -11.48 1.72 2.27
N SER A 72 -12.69 2.06 1.81
CA SER A 72 -13.63 1.12 1.23
C SER A 72 -13.16 0.59 -0.13
N ALA A 73 -12.73 1.47 -1.04
CA ALA A 73 -12.21 1.08 -2.33
C ALA A 73 -10.92 0.26 -2.19
N LEU A 74 -9.99 0.70 -1.33
CA LEU A 74 -8.72 0.00 -1.15
C LEU A 74 -8.92 -1.37 -0.49
N ARG A 75 -9.79 -1.49 0.53
CA ARG A 75 -10.16 -2.77 1.13
C ARG A 75 -10.75 -3.72 0.08
N ARG A 76 -11.64 -3.22 -0.78
CA ARG A 76 -12.22 -4.01 -1.87
C ARG A 76 -11.12 -4.53 -2.80
N HIS A 77 -10.16 -3.70 -3.17
CA HIS A 77 -9.03 -4.11 -4.02
C HIS A 77 -8.13 -5.16 -3.37
N LEU A 78 -7.89 -5.04 -2.05
CA LEU A 78 -7.13 -6.04 -1.30
C LEU A 78 -7.85 -7.39 -1.25
N VAL A 79 -9.17 -7.39 -1.14
CA VAL A 79 -9.98 -8.62 -1.14
C VAL A 79 -10.10 -9.22 -2.54
N GLU A 80 -10.45 -8.41 -3.55
CA GLU A 80 -10.55 -8.85 -4.95
C GLU A 80 -9.20 -9.35 -5.48
N GLY A 81 -8.10 -8.74 -5.05
CA GLY A 81 -6.74 -9.16 -5.37
C GLY A 81 -6.22 -10.34 -4.55
N GLY A 82 -7.02 -10.94 -3.67
CA GLY A 82 -6.66 -12.12 -2.88
C GLY A 82 -5.57 -11.87 -1.82
N PHE A 83 -5.37 -10.62 -1.40
CA PHE A 83 -4.41 -10.25 -0.35
C PHE A 83 -5.02 -10.32 1.05
N LEU A 84 -6.28 -9.92 1.16
CA LEU A 84 -7.10 -10.10 2.35
C LEU A 84 -8.24 -11.07 2.02
N ALA A 85 -8.53 -11.98 2.94
CA ALA A 85 -9.78 -12.74 2.93
C ALA A 85 -10.69 -12.22 4.03
N ARG A 86 -12.00 -12.29 3.80
CA ARG A 86 -13.03 -11.92 4.77
C ARG A 86 -13.94 -13.10 5.08
N THR A 87 -14.47 -13.16 6.29
CA THR A 87 -15.54 -14.10 6.63
C THR A 87 -16.81 -13.76 5.84
N LYS A 88 -17.70 -14.75 5.61
CA LYS A 88 -18.94 -14.55 4.86
C LYS A 88 -19.82 -13.44 5.45
N ASP A 89 -19.81 -13.33 6.77
CA ASP A 89 -20.52 -12.31 7.55
C ASP A 89 -19.84 -10.93 7.53
N GLY A 90 -18.60 -10.83 7.00
CA GLY A 90 -17.85 -9.56 6.93
C GLY A 90 -17.23 -9.11 8.26
N SER A 91 -17.48 -9.85 9.34
CA SER A 91 -17.02 -9.53 10.69
C SER A 91 -15.51 -9.67 10.91
N SER A 92 -14.80 -10.43 10.07
CA SER A 92 -13.35 -10.62 10.23
C SER A 92 -12.62 -10.68 8.91
N TYR A 93 -11.40 -10.14 8.92
CA TYR A 93 -10.44 -10.10 7.82
C TYR A 93 -9.14 -10.77 8.27
N HIS A 94 -8.42 -11.38 7.34
CA HIS A 94 -7.09 -11.91 7.59
C HIS A 94 -6.24 -11.79 6.34
N ARG A 95 -4.93 -11.62 6.55
CA ARG A 95 -3.93 -11.64 5.48
C ARG A 95 -3.80 -13.05 4.90
N VAL A 96 -3.74 -13.12 3.57
CA VAL A 96 -3.63 -14.38 2.80
C VAL A 96 -2.24 -14.54 2.18
N ARG A 97 -1.65 -13.45 1.66
CA ARG A 97 -0.31 -13.42 1.05
C ARG A 97 0.43 -12.13 1.39
#